data_AF-A0A7C3UYX8-F1
#
_entry.id   AF-A0A7C3UYX8-F1
#
_cell.length_a   1.000
_cell.length_b   1.000
_cell.length_c   1.000
_cell.angle_alpha   90.00
_cell.angle_beta   90.00
_cell.angle_gamma   90.00
#
_symmetry.space_group_name_H-M   'P 1'
#
loop_
_entity.id
_entity.type
_entity.pdbx_description
1 polymer ?
#
loop_
_entity_poly.entity_id
_entity_poly.type
_entity_poly.pdbx_seq_one_letter_code
_entity_poly.pdbx_strand_id
1 'polypeptide(L)'
;MADPVVEKIPHGYRVDGVELIRKNCGCGGLTGPGGAGIGDCCLTYSTVKHEGNVYFFVAKYTTPNTVMNVEYGYRVKKGNTEVDVHIYDTKGPKTFTYGGAPPPDLSVWLEKGWGVVSRFERNIEGTGEPMPEWCSPEACLRPDIGRMSPHGERRT
;
A
#
# COMPACT_ATOMS: atom_id res chain seq x y z
N MET A 1 -19.98 10.53 -22.79
CA MET A 1 -18.68 11.10 -22.39
C MET A 1 -17.60 10.28 -23.07
N ALA A 2 -16.56 10.91 -23.61
CA ALA A 2 -15.43 10.19 -24.19
C ALA A 2 -14.67 9.42 -23.10
N ASP A 3 -14.14 8.25 -23.44
CA ASP A 3 -13.30 7.48 -22.54
C ASP A 3 -11.96 8.20 -22.32
N PRO A 4 -11.40 8.19 -21.10
CA PRO A 4 -10.12 8.81 -20.81
C PRO A 4 -8.97 8.07 -21.51
N VAL A 5 -7.89 8.78 -21.80
CA VAL A 5 -6.65 8.17 -22.31
C VAL A 5 -6.01 7.35 -21.19
N VAL A 6 -5.64 6.10 -21.49
CA VAL A 6 -4.88 5.25 -20.57
C VAL A 6 -3.60 4.74 -21.22
N GLU A 7 -2.48 4.96 -20.56
CA GLU A 7 -1.15 4.56 -21.00
C GLU A 7 -0.54 3.59 -20.00
N LYS A 8 0.08 2.52 -20.49
CA LYS A 8 0.93 1.68 -19.67
C LYS A 8 2.28 2.37 -19.48
N ILE A 9 2.70 2.55 -18.23
CA ILE A 9 3.98 3.17 -17.85
C ILE A 9 4.83 2.17 -17.05
N PRO A 10 6.14 2.41 -16.87
CA PRO A 10 6.94 1.60 -15.97
C PRO A 10 6.28 1.49 -14.59
N HIS A 11 6.11 0.26 -14.13
CA HIS A 11 5.50 -0.06 -12.83
C HIS A 11 4.05 0.38 -12.63
N GLY A 12 3.28 0.71 -13.67
CA GLY A 12 1.90 1.13 -13.47
C GLY A 12 1.14 1.58 -14.70
N TYR A 13 0.19 2.49 -14.48
CA TYR A 13 -0.66 3.07 -15.52
C TYR A 13 -0.76 4.58 -15.32
N ARG A 14 -0.84 5.31 -16.43
CA ARG A 14 -1.23 6.71 -16.44
C ARG A 14 -2.65 6.80 -16.99
N VAL A 15 -3.59 7.19 -16.14
CA VAL A 15 -5.02 7.28 -16.47
C VAL A 15 -5.41 8.76 -16.48
N ASP A 16 -5.76 9.29 -17.65
CA ASP A 16 -6.12 10.70 -17.83
C ASP A 16 -5.03 11.67 -17.33
N GLY A 17 -3.77 11.27 -17.47
CA GLY A 17 -2.60 12.00 -16.97
C GLY A 17 -2.27 11.79 -15.49
N VAL A 18 -3.05 11.00 -14.75
CA VAL A 18 -2.79 10.65 -13.35
C VAL A 18 -2.02 9.35 -13.26
N GLU A 19 -0.89 9.36 -12.57
CA GLU A 19 -0.02 8.19 -12.44
C GLU A 19 -0.45 7.31 -11.27
N LEU A 20 -0.77 6.05 -11.59
CA LEU A 20 -0.96 4.96 -10.65
C LEU A 20 0.29 4.10 -10.69
N ILE A 21 1.16 4.21 -9.68
CA ILE A 21 2.48 3.55 -9.68
C ILE A 21 2.60 2.53 -8.54
N ARG A 22 3.07 1.33 -8.89
CA ARG A 22 3.55 0.33 -7.94
C ARG A 22 4.95 0.70 -7.48
N LYS A 23 5.18 0.69 -6.17
CA LYS A 23 6.50 0.91 -5.57
C LYS A 23 6.60 0.19 -4.22
N ASN A 24 7.82 -0.13 -3.83
CA ASN A 24 8.19 -0.70 -2.53
C ASN A 24 9.49 -0.03 -2.04
N CYS A 25 9.89 -0.32 -0.79
CA CYS A 25 11.17 0.18 -0.28
C CYS A 25 12.31 -0.19 -1.23
N GLY A 26 13.01 0.81 -1.76
CA GLY A 26 14.16 0.64 -2.66
C GLY A 26 15.38 -0.01 -2.00
N CYS A 27 15.32 -0.21 -0.68
CA CYS A 27 16.32 -0.93 0.10
C CYS A 27 16.34 -2.44 -0.16
N GLY A 28 15.35 -3.01 -0.86
CA GLY A 28 15.28 -4.44 -1.13
C GLY A 28 15.11 -5.32 0.11
N GLY A 29 14.78 -4.75 1.28
CA GLY A 29 14.76 -5.48 2.56
C GLY A 29 16.09 -5.53 3.30
N LEU A 30 17.06 -4.68 2.94
CA LEU A 30 18.39 -4.66 3.56
C LEU A 30 18.45 -3.63 4.71
N THR A 31 18.61 -4.06 5.96
CA THR A 31 19.03 -3.16 7.07
C THR A 31 20.48 -3.44 7.50
N GLY A 32 21.27 -2.37 7.66
CA GLY A 32 22.62 -2.37 8.26
C GLY A 32 23.79 -2.52 7.27
N PRO A 33 25.05 -2.20 7.66
CA PRO A 33 26.23 -2.59 6.90
C PRO A 33 26.32 -4.11 6.91
N GLY A 34 25.82 -4.75 5.86
CA GLY A 34 25.62 -6.20 5.75
C GLY A 34 24.21 -6.65 5.34
N GLY A 35 23.21 -5.76 5.36
CA GLY A 35 21.94 -5.94 4.65
C GLY A 35 21.01 -7.07 5.11
N ALA A 36 20.89 -7.35 6.40
CA ALA A 36 19.96 -8.37 6.90
C ALA A 36 18.98 -7.77 7.92
N GLY A 37 17.78 -7.37 7.47
CA GLY A 37 16.63 -7.14 8.34
C GLY A 37 15.51 -6.31 7.72
N ILE A 38 14.27 -6.61 8.12
CA ILE A 38 13.05 -5.99 7.59
C ILE A 38 12.76 -4.71 8.39
N GLY A 39 13.05 -3.54 7.82
CA GLY A 39 12.56 -2.27 8.35
C GLY A 39 11.06 -2.09 8.08
N ASP A 40 10.36 -1.28 8.88
CA ASP A 40 8.93 -0.99 8.70
C ASP A 40 8.60 -0.50 7.27
N CYS A 41 9.50 0.25 6.64
CA CYS A 41 9.40 0.68 5.24
C CYS A 41 9.22 -0.49 4.25
N CYS A 42 9.78 -1.67 4.55
CA CYS A 42 9.68 -2.88 3.73
C CYS A 42 8.29 -3.52 3.79
N LEU A 43 7.52 -3.22 4.83
CA LEU A 43 6.16 -3.73 5.04
C LEU A 43 5.10 -2.81 4.42
N THR A 44 5.54 -1.69 3.86
CA THR A 44 4.71 -0.71 3.17
C THR A 44 4.98 -0.70 1.67
N TYR A 45 3.92 -0.55 0.89
CA TYR A 45 3.99 -0.62 -0.57
C TYR A 45 2.80 0.06 -1.22
N SER A 46 2.94 0.35 -2.51
CA SER A 46 1.81 0.56 -3.42
C SER A 46 1.80 -0.52 -4.48
N THR A 47 0.62 -0.94 -4.92
CA THR A 47 0.45 -1.88 -6.02
C THR A 47 -0.66 -1.41 -6.94
N VAL A 48 -0.52 -1.79 -8.21
CA VAL A 48 -1.45 -1.41 -9.26
C VAL A 48 -1.81 -2.64 -10.07
N LYS A 49 -3.10 -2.85 -10.27
CA LYS A 49 -3.66 -3.92 -11.09
C LYS A 49 -4.74 -3.33 -11.99
N HIS A 50 -5.12 -4.06 -13.02
CA HIS A 50 -6.30 -3.72 -13.80
C HIS A 50 -7.04 -4.98 -14.22
N GLU A 51 -8.34 -4.87 -14.37
CA GLU A 51 -9.22 -5.90 -14.91
C GLU A 51 -10.18 -5.23 -15.89
N GLY A 52 -9.99 -5.50 -17.19
CA GLY A 52 -10.68 -4.74 -18.24
C GLY A 52 -10.39 -3.24 -18.11
N ASN A 53 -11.46 -2.46 -17.90
CA ASN A 53 -11.41 -0.99 -17.78
C ASN A 53 -11.41 -0.51 -16.32
N VAL A 54 -11.24 -1.41 -15.34
CA VAL A 54 -11.14 -1.06 -13.92
C VAL A 54 -9.68 -1.12 -13.48
N TYR A 55 -9.17 0.00 -12.98
CA TYR A 55 -7.80 0.14 -12.50
C TYR A 55 -7.78 0.23 -10.99
N PHE A 56 -7.10 -0.72 -10.34
CA PHE A 56 -7.01 -0.81 -8.90
C PHE A 56 -5.67 -0.27 -8.43
N PHE A 57 -5.71 0.70 -7.52
CA PHE A 57 -4.54 1.19 -6.81
C PHE A 57 -4.71 0.86 -5.32
N VAL A 58 -3.74 0.14 -4.76
CA VAL A 58 -3.70 -0.13 -3.32
C VAL A 58 -2.43 0.45 -2.72
N ALA A 59 -2.56 1.22 -1.65
CA ALA A 59 -1.42 1.66 -0.84
C ALA A 59 -1.54 1.15 0.59
N LYS A 60 -0.43 0.64 1.14
CA LYS A 60 -0.36 0.14 2.50
C LYS A 60 0.71 0.91 3.27
N TYR A 61 0.28 1.77 4.17
CA TYR A 61 1.11 2.53 5.11
C TYR A 61 1.16 1.88 6.50
N THR A 62 0.41 0.82 6.73
CA THR A 62 0.36 0.11 8.02
C THR A 62 1.51 -0.88 8.16
N THR A 63 2.01 -1.03 9.38
CA THR A 63 3.00 -2.05 9.76
C THR A 63 2.61 -2.61 11.13
N PRO A 64 3.22 -3.69 11.62
CA PRO A 64 2.92 -4.17 12.97
C PRO A 64 3.24 -3.16 14.09
N ASN A 65 3.97 -2.08 13.79
CA ASN A 65 4.24 -0.97 14.71
C ASN A 65 3.24 0.18 14.61
N THR A 66 2.35 0.20 13.61
CA THR A 66 1.39 1.29 13.46
C THR A 66 0.17 1.09 14.35
N VAL A 67 -0.38 2.20 14.85
CA VAL A 67 -1.51 2.23 15.78
C VAL A 67 -2.56 3.20 15.27
N MET A 68 -3.82 3.02 15.69
CA MET A 68 -4.95 3.81 15.15
C MET A 68 -5.06 3.66 13.63
N ASN A 69 -5.03 2.40 13.18
CA ASN A 69 -5.05 2.06 11.77
C ASN A 69 -6.46 2.29 11.19
N VAL A 70 -6.48 2.77 9.97
CA VAL A 70 -7.69 3.09 9.21
C VAL A 70 -7.57 2.51 7.80
N GLU A 71 -8.70 2.17 7.23
CA GLU A 71 -8.82 1.80 5.83
C GLU A 71 -9.76 2.82 5.18
N TYR A 72 -9.32 3.43 4.09
CA TYR A 72 -10.13 4.37 3.35
C TYR A 72 -9.89 4.22 1.86
N GLY A 73 -10.81 4.74 1.07
CA GLY A 73 -10.70 4.63 -0.37
C GLY A 73 -11.83 5.31 -1.09
N TYR A 74 -11.73 5.31 -2.40
CA TYR A 74 -12.73 5.88 -3.27
C TYR A 74 -12.70 5.17 -4.62
N ARG A 75 -13.86 5.18 -5.29
CA ARG A 75 -13.99 4.74 -6.67
C ARG A 75 -14.49 5.88 -7.51
N VAL A 76 -13.81 6.13 -8.62
CA VAL A 76 -14.19 7.17 -9.60
C VAL A 76 -14.41 6.56 -10.97
N LYS A 77 -15.26 7.20 -11.77
CA LYS A 77 -15.62 6.74 -13.12
C LYS A 77 -15.65 7.89 -14.12
N LYS A 78 -15.16 7.63 -15.34
CA LYS A 78 -15.31 8.50 -16.51
C LYS A 78 -15.47 7.63 -17.75
N GLY A 79 -16.63 7.76 -18.41
CA GLY A 79 -17.02 6.86 -19.50
C GLY A 79 -17.11 5.41 -19.01
N ASN A 80 -16.41 4.52 -19.69
CA ASN A 80 -16.29 3.10 -19.37
C ASN A 80 -15.11 2.77 -18.45
N THR A 81 -14.29 3.75 -18.08
CA THR A 81 -13.11 3.54 -17.24
C THR A 81 -13.41 3.86 -15.78
N GLU A 82 -12.94 3.00 -14.89
CA GLU A 82 -13.07 3.15 -13.45
C GLU A 82 -11.70 3.06 -12.77
N VAL A 83 -11.50 3.84 -11.72
CA VAL A 83 -10.32 3.77 -10.85
C VAL A 83 -10.81 3.52 -9.44
N ASP A 84 -10.33 2.44 -8.83
CA ASP A 84 -10.64 2.04 -7.46
C ASP A 84 -9.36 2.18 -6.63
N VAL A 85 -9.38 3.13 -5.69
CA VAL A 85 -8.26 3.49 -4.83
C VAL A 85 -8.57 3.02 -3.42
N HIS A 86 -7.69 2.17 -2.89
CA HIS A 86 -7.80 1.57 -1.59
C HIS A 86 -6.53 1.83 -0.77
N ILE A 87 -6.68 2.36 0.43
CA ILE A 87 -5.55 2.78 1.26
C ILE A 87 -5.70 2.23 2.68
N TYR A 88 -4.69 1.47 3.13
CA TYR A 88 -4.48 1.12 4.53
C TYR A 88 -3.53 2.14 5.14
N ASP A 89 -4.00 2.91 6.13
CA ASP A 89 -3.25 4.00 6.74
C ASP A 89 -3.27 3.94 8.26
N THR A 90 -2.48 4.82 8.88
CA THR A 90 -2.39 5.03 10.32
C THR A 90 -2.58 6.50 10.62
N LYS A 91 -3.48 6.80 11.57
CA LYS A 91 -3.62 8.15 12.15
C LYS A 91 -2.59 8.39 13.27
N GLY A 92 -1.90 7.34 13.72
CA GLY A 92 -0.81 7.44 14.67
C GLY A 92 0.50 7.95 14.07
N PRO A 93 1.49 8.30 14.92
CA PRO A 93 2.80 8.77 14.46
C PRO A 93 3.46 7.77 13.51
N LYS A 94 3.93 8.25 12.36
CA LYS A 94 4.71 7.47 11.39
C LYS A 94 6.20 7.72 11.63
N THR A 95 6.90 6.73 12.16
CA THR A 95 8.34 6.81 12.48
C THR A 95 9.24 6.20 11.40
N PHE A 96 8.67 5.79 10.27
CA PHE A 96 9.37 5.18 9.14
C PHE A 96 9.04 5.91 7.84
N THR A 97 9.94 5.78 6.86
CA THR A 97 9.70 6.25 5.50
C THR A 97 8.80 5.26 4.76
N TYR A 98 7.74 5.76 4.15
CA TYR A 98 6.86 4.95 3.30
C TYR A 98 7.59 4.43 2.05
N GLY A 99 7.50 3.14 1.80
CA GLY A 99 8.14 2.48 0.66
C GLY A 99 7.37 2.59 -0.66
N GLY A 100 6.05 2.79 -0.60
CA GLY A 100 5.21 2.86 -1.79
C GLY A 100 5.17 4.23 -2.48
N ALA A 101 4.38 4.32 -3.54
CA ALA A 101 3.96 5.58 -4.13
C ALA A 101 2.71 6.08 -3.41
N PRO A 102 2.58 7.40 -3.17
CA PRO A 102 1.37 7.93 -2.56
C PRO A 102 0.16 7.71 -3.47
N PRO A 103 -1.03 7.47 -2.91
CA PRO A 103 -2.25 7.47 -3.70
C PRO A 103 -2.48 8.85 -4.30
N PRO A 104 -3.09 8.95 -5.49
CA PRO A 104 -3.58 10.22 -5.98
C PRO A 104 -4.69 10.74 -5.06
N ASP A 105 -4.79 12.06 -4.93
CA ASP A 105 -5.89 12.68 -4.20
C ASP A 105 -7.19 12.60 -5.02
N LEU A 106 -8.33 12.50 -4.32
CA LEU A 106 -9.64 12.47 -4.97
C LEU A 106 -9.90 13.72 -5.82
N SER A 107 -9.41 14.88 -5.37
CA SER A 107 -9.58 16.16 -6.07
C SER A 107 -8.99 16.14 -7.48
N VAL A 108 -7.87 15.44 -7.70
CA VAL A 108 -7.22 15.33 -9.02
C VAL A 108 -8.17 14.72 -10.06
N TRP A 109 -8.98 13.75 -9.65
CA TRP A 109 -9.98 13.13 -10.52
C TRP A 109 -11.16 14.06 -10.78
N LEU A 110 -11.65 14.74 -9.74
CA LEU A 110 -12.77 15.68 -9.83
C LEU A 110 -12.46 16.85 -10.78
N GLU A 111 -11.26 17.42 -10.68
CA GLU A 111 -10.76 18.49 -11.56
C GLU A 111 -10.71 18.05 -13.03
N LYS A 112 -10.56 16.74 -13.29
CA LYS A 112 -10.57 16.12 -14.62
C LYS A 112 -11.96 15.67 -15.07
N GLY A 113 -13.01 15.97 -14.29
CA GLY A 113 -14.40 15.64 -14.62
C GLY A 113 -14.77 14.17 -14.41
N TRP A 114 -14.08 13.47 -13.52
CA TRP A 114 -14.48 12.13 -13.10
C TRP A 114 -15.61 12.20 -12.07
N GLY A 115 -16.57 11.29 -12.16
CA GLY A 115 -17.64 11.15 -11.18
C GLY A 115 -17.23 10.22 -10.04
N VAL A 116 -17.61 10.57 -8.81
CA VAL A 116 -17.43 9.69 -7.64
C VAL A 116 -18.51 8.62 -7.65
N VAL A 117 -18.10 7.36 -7.64
CA VAL A 117 -18.99 6.20 -7.52
C VAL A 117 -19.18 5.83 -6.05
N SER A 118 -18.10 5.79 -5.29
CA SER A 118 -18.13 5.48 -3.86
C SER A 118 -16.94 6.09 -3.13
N ARG A 119 -17.10 6.25 -1.80
CA ARG A 119 -16.06 6.64 -0.87
C ARG A 119 -16.32 5.94 0.46
N PHE A 120 -15.27 5.55 1.15
CA PHE A 120 -15.37 4.98 2.48
C PHE A 120 -14.17 5.34 3.34
N GLU A 121 -14.36 5.30 4.64
CA GLU A 121 -13.32 5.38 5.67
C GLU A 121 -13.82 4.62 6.90
N ARG A 122 -12.98 3.76 7.47
CA ARG A 122 -13.29 3.04 8.71
C ARG A 122 -12.02 2.73 9.49
N ASN A 123 -12.17 2.61 10.81
CA ASN A 123 -11.10 2.08 11.65
C ASN A 123 -10.93 0.58 11.40
N ILE A 124 -9.70 0.10 11.49
CA ILE A 124 -9.36 -1.32 11.34
C ILE A 124 -8.45 -1.79 12.47
N GLU A 125 -8.57 -3.06 12.82
CA GLU A 125 -7.63 -3.72 13.72
C GLU A 125 -6.45 -4.30 12.92
N GLY A 126 -5.28 -4.42 13.57
CA GLY A 126 -4.07 -4.92 12.91
C GLY A 126 -3.64 -4.04 11.74
N THR A 127 -2.99 -4.63 10.73
CA THR A 127 -2.45 -3.90 9.57
C THR A 127 -3.47 -3.71 8.43
N GLY A 128 -4.68 -4.26 8.54
CA GLY A 128 -5.66 -4.26 7.46
C GLY A 128 -5.45 -5.32 6.39
N GLU A 129 -4.38 -6.13 6.47
CA GLU A 129 -4.29 -7.37 5.69
C GLU A 129 -5.22 -8.41 6.33
N PRO A 130 -6.05 -9.16 5.57
CA PRO A 130 -6.54 -10.42 6.09
C PRO A 130 -5.29 -11.22 6.49
N MET A 131 -5.22 -11.65 7.75
CA MET A 131 -4.13 -12.52 8.17
C MET A 131 -4.11 -13.71 7.21
N PRO A 132 -2.96 -14.02 6.57
CA PRO A 132 -2.88 -15.22 5.76
C PRO A 132 -3.33 -16.41 6.62
N GLU A 133 -4.05 -17.39 6.05
CA GLU A 133 -4.62 -18.51 6.83
C GLU A 133 -3.59 -19.30 7.66
N TRP A 134 -2.29 -19.16 7.36
CA TRP A 134 -1.18 -19.75 8.11
C TRP A 134 -0.71 -18.96 9.35
N CYS A 135 -1.30 -17.80 9.62
CA CYS A 135 -0.91 -16.90 10.71
C CYS A 135 -1.78 -17.13 11.96
N SER A 136 -1.33 -17.96 12.91
CA SER A 136 -1.96 -18.09 14.24
C SER A 136 -1.42 -17.01 15.21
N PRO A 137 -2.14 -16.67 16.29
CA PRO A 137 -1.68 -15.73 17.31
C PRO A 137 -0.31 -16.07 17.91
N GLU A 138 0.07 -17.36 17.95
CA GLU A 138 1.38 -17.78 18.44
C GLU A 138 2.52 -17.52 17.43
N ALA A 139 2.24 -17.43 16.13
CA ALA A 139 3.22 -17.13 15.09
C ALA A 139 3.52 -15.62 14.95
N CYS A 140 2.71 -14.77 15.58
CA CYS A 140 2.86 -13.30 15.63
C CYS A 140 3.83 -12.82 16.72
N LEU A 141 4.54 -13.69 17.42
CA LEU A 141 5.69 -13.28 18.21
C LEU A 141 6.82 -12.92 17.26
N ARG A 142 7.08 -11.61 17.14
CA ARG A 142 8.31 -11.12 16.52
C ARG A 142 9.50 -11.90 17.09
N PRO A 143 10.47 -12.32 16.25
CA PRO A 143 11.69 -12.87 16.79
C PRO A 143 12.29 -11.86 17.77
N ASP A 144 12.59 -12.32 18.99
CA ASP A 144 13.33 -11.51 19.96
C ASP A 144 14.68 -11.17 19.31
N ILE A 145 14.81 -9.94 18.82
CA ILE A 145 15.97 -9.45 18.06
C ILE A 145 17.24 -9.54 18.94
N GLY A 146 17.09 -9.59 20.27
CA GLY A 146 18.18 -9.84 21.21
C GLY A 146 18.73 -11.28 21.20
N ARG A 147 18.03 -12.24 20.58
CA ARG A 147 18.38 -13.67 20.55
C ARG A 147 18.79 -14.19 19.17
N MET A 148 18.69 -13.37 18.13
CA MET A 148 19.13 -13.74 16.78
C MET A 148 20.54 -13.22 16.52
N SER A 149 21.42 -14.09 16.05
CA SER A 149 22.71 -13.63 15.50
C SER A 149 22.47 -12.83 14.21
N PRO A 150 23.45 -12.01 13.76
CA PRO A 150 23.34 -11.23 12.52
C PRO A 150 23.05 -12.07 11.26
N HIS A 151 23.18 -13.39 11.32
CA HIS A 151 22.93 -14.34 10.24
C HIS A 151 21.66 -15.19 10.42
N GLY A 152 20.82 -14.87 11.41
CA GLY A 152 19.49 -15.47 11.53
C GLY A 152 19.43 -16.82 12.26
N GLU A 153 20.55 -17.34 12.77
CA GLU A 153 20.55 -18.54 13.61
C GLU A 153 20.16 -18.20 15.05
N ARG A 154 19.34 -19.06 15.68
CA ARG A 154 19.02 -18.99 17.11
C ARG A 154 20.29 -19.25 17.92
N ARG A 155 20.65 -18.33 18.81
CA ARG A 155 21.62 -18.65 19.87
C ARG A 155 20.99 -19.68 20.80
N THR A 156 21.58 -20.87 20.85
CA THR A 156 21.32 -21.91 21.87
C THR A 156 21.69 -21.41 23.26
#